data_AF-A0A5C4J0M4-F1
#
_entry.id   AF-A0A5C4J0M4-F1
#
_cell.length_a   1.000
_cell.length_b   1.000
_cell.length_c   1.000
_cell.angle_alpha   90.00
_cell.angle_beta   90.00
_cell.angle_gamma   90.00
#
_symmetry.space_group_name_H-M   'P 1'
#
loop_
_entity.id
_entity.type
_entity.pdbx_description
1 polymer ?
#
loop_
_entity_poly.entity_id
_entity_poly.type
_entity_poly.pdbx_seq_one_letter_code
_entity_poly.pdbx_strand_id
1 'polypeptide(L)' 'MTFPSPSPEEIAFLLRDLCLHLGFCLTPEDQANLCTTPPADTDAFTDAVFGAEGLDPSLHKRLQRQVRETVARTFEDRA' A
#
# COMPACT_ATOMS: atom_id res chain seq x y z
N MET A 1 5.11 -1.98 -18.70
CA MET A 1 5.76 -1.16 -17.66
C MET A 1 6.26 -2.13 -16.62
N THR A 2 7.58 -2.18 -16.40
CA THR A 2 8.16 -3.05 -15.38
C THR A 2 8.08 -2.29 -14.06
N PHE A 3 7.23 -2.75 -13.14
CA PHE A 3 7.22 -2.22 -11.79
C PHE A 3 8.47 -2.72 -11.07
N PRO A 4 9.35 -1.83 -10.56
CA PRO A 4 10.44 -2.27 -9.70
C PRO A 4 9.80 -2.86 -8.44
N SER A 5 10.15 -4.09 -8.10
CA SER A 5 9.72 -4.70 -6.85
C SER A 5 10.30 -3.88 -5.68
N PRO A 6 9.47 -3.27 -4.82
CA PRO A 6 9.97 -2.52 -3.67
C PRO A 6 10.64 -3.49 -2.68
N SER A 7 11.66 -2.99 -1.99
CA SER A 7 12.28 -3.70 -0.88
C SER A 7 11.33 -3.77 0.32
N PRO A 8 11.52 -4.76 1.22
CA PRO A 8 10.72 -4.85 2.44
C PRO A 8 10.79 -3.59 3.32
N GLU A 9 11.91 -2.87 3.32
CA GLU A 9 12.06 -1.62 4.08
C GLU A 9 11.23 -0.48 3.49
N GLU A 10 11.17 -0.36 2.16
CA GLU A 10 10.33 0.62 1.47
C GLU A 10 8.84 0.32 1.72
N ILE A 11 8.45 -0.95 1.71
CA ILE A 11 7.09 -1.38 2.05
C ILE A 11 6.78 -1.01 3.51
N ALA A 12 7.67 -1.31 4.45
CA ALA A 12 7.47 -0.96 5.86
C ALA A 12 7.33 0.57 6.06
N PHE A 13 8.13 1.36 5.34
CA PHE A 13 8.01 2.82 5.37
C PHE A 13 6.68 3.31 4.80
N LEU A 14 6.25 2.76 3.66
CA LEU A 14 4.95 3.05 3.04
C LEU A 14 3.79 2.72 4.00
N LEU A 15 3.79 1.53 4.61
CA LEU A 15 2.74 1.12 5.55
C LEU A 15 2.68 2.04 6.77
N ARG A 16 3.85 2.50 7.25
CA ARG A 16 3.92 3.51 8.32
C ARG A 16 3.32 4.85 7.88
N ASP A 17 3.64 5.32 6.67
CA ASP A 17 3.11 6.58 6.12
C ASP A 17 1.58 6.51 5.99
N LEU A 18 1.05 5.40 5.46
CA LEU A 18 -0.38 5.14 5.35
C LEU A 18 -1.08 5.11 6.72
N CYS A 19 -0.48 4.51 7.74
CA CYS A 19 -1.02 4.53 9.11
C CYS A 19 -1.04 5.96 9.70
N LEU A 20 0.05 6.71 9.57
CA LEU A 20 0.17 8.05 10.17
C LEU A 20 -0.67 9.11 9.46
N HIS A 21 -0.77 9.06 8.13
CA HIS A 21 -1.40 10.11 7.34
C HIS A 21 -2.81 9.76 6.87
N LEU A 22 -3.11 8.49 6.63
CA LEU A 22 -4.40 8.03 6.10
C LEU A 22 -5.18 7.11 7.06
N GLY A 23 -4.57 6.70 8.17
CA GLY A 23 -5.21 5.90 9.22
C GLY A 23 -5.21 4.39 8.98
N PHE A 24 -4.50 3.89 7.95
CA PHE A 24 -4.39 2.45 7.65
C PHE A 24 -3.35 1.79 8.53
N CYS A 25 -3.71 1.54 9.78
CA CYS A 25 -2.83 0.93 10.78
C CYS A 25 -3.05 -0.58 10.78
N LEU A 26 -2.56 -1.22 9.72
CA LEU A 26 -2.66 -2.66 9.51
C LEU A 26 -2.10 -3.46 10.69
N THR A 27 -2.61 -4.67 10.89
CA THR A 27 -2.08 -5.58 11.91
C THR A 27 -0.63 -5.97 11.60
N PRO A 28 0.18 -6.35 12.60
CA PRO A 28 1.54 -6.81 12.36
C PRO A 28 1.62 -8.00 11.39
N GLU A 29 0.61 -8.86 11.38
CA GLU A 29 0.50 -10.00 10.46
C GLU A 29 0.30 -9.53 9.02
N ASP A 30 -0.62 -8.59 8.78
CA ASP A 30 -0.86 -8.04 7.45
C ASP A 30 0.34 -7.24 6.93
N GLN A 31 1.00 -6.49 7.80
CA GLN A 31 2.24 -5.79 7.44
C GLN A 31 3.33 -6.78 7.02
N ALA A 32 3.51 -7.87 7.78
CA ALA A 32 4.48 -8.92 7.44
C ALA A 32 4.14 -9.61 6.11
N ASN A 33 2.86 -9.87 5.85
CA ASN A 33 2.38 -10.46 4.61
C ASN A 33 2.68 -9.55 3.41
N LEU A 34 2.39 -8.26 3.51
CA LEU A 34 2.67 -7.28 2.45
C LEU A 34 4.18 -7.10 2.22
N CYS A 35 5.00 -7.16 3.28
CA CYS A 35 6.47 -7.09 3.15
C CYS A 35 7.06 -8.34 2.49
N THR A 36 6.50 -9.52 2.78
CA THR A 36 7.02 -10.81 2.30
C THR A 36 6.51 -11.14 0.90
N THR A 37 5.26 -10.79 0.61
CA THR A 37 4.60 -11.04 -0.67
C THR A 37 4.01 -9.73 -1.20
N PRO A 38 4.86 -8.81 -1.68
CA PRO A 38 4.37 -7.54 -2.22
C PRO A 38 3.48 -7.77 -3.43
N PRO A 39 2.32 -7.10 -3.48
CA PRO A 39 1.49 -7.02 -4.68
C PRO A 39 2.25 -6.46 -5.88
N ALA A 40 1.91 -6.94 -7.08
CA ALA A 40 2.68 -6.72 -8.30
C ALA A 40 2.59 -5.29 -8.87
N ASP A 41 1.56 -4.54 -8.51
CA ASP A 41 1.33 -3.18 -8.98
C ASP A 41 0.61 -2.33 -7.91
N THR A 42 0.57 -1.03 -8.16
CA THR A 42 -0.02 -0.03 -7.27
C THR A 42 -1.49 -0.30 -6.94
N ASP A 43 -2.27 -0.79 -7.90
CA ASP A 43 -3.70 -1.00 -7.73
C ASP A 43 -3.94 -2.24 -6.86
N ALA A 44 -3.25 -3.34 -7.15
CA ALA A 44 -3.25 -4.54 -6.34
C ALA A 44 -2.73 -4.28 -4.91
N PHE A 45 -1.74 -3.41 -4.76
CA PHE A 45 -1.24 -3.01 -3.44
C PHE A 45 -2.29 -2.20 -2.67
N THR A 46 -2.94 -1.25 -3.34
CA THR A 46 -4.03 -0.46 -2.75
C THR A 46 -5.14 -1.37 -2.29
N ASP A 47 -5.60 -2.30 -3.11
CA ASP A 47 -6.68 -3.23 -2.76
C ASP A 47 -6.28 -4.15 -1.59
N ALA A 48 -5.02 -4.60 -1.53
CA ALA A 48 -4.52 -5.40 -0.42
C ALA A 48 -4.50 -4.62 0.91
N VAL A 49 -4.12 -3.35 0.90
CA VAL A 49 -4.18 -2.46 2.09
C VAL A 49 -5.63 -2.27 2.55
N PHE A 50 -6.56 -2.03 1.62
CA PHE A 50 -7.98 -1.89 1.97
C PHE A 50 -8.57 -3.19 2.53
N GLY A 51 -8.25 -4.33 1.92
CA GLY A 51 -8.68 -5.64 2.39
C GLY A 51 -8.15 -5.98 3.79
N ALA A 52 -6.88 -5.67 4.06
CA ALA A 52 -6.27 -5.86 5.38
C ALA A 52 -6.90 -4.98 6.48
N GLU A 53 -7.32 -3.76 6.14
CA GLU A 53 -8.06 -2.88 7.05
C GLU A 53 -9.55 -3.26 7.18
N GLY A 54 -10.04 -4.20 6.35
CA GLY A 54 -11.45 -4.60 6.31
C GLY A 54 -12.37 -3.55 5.66
N LEU A 55 -11.81 -2.68 4.81
CA LEU A 55 -12.53 -1.62 4.11
C LEU A 55 -12.84 -2.01 2.66
N ASP A 56 -14.00 -1.58 2.17
CA ASP A 56 -14.34 -1.69 0.75
C ASP A 56 -13.85 -0.43 0.00
N PRO A 57 -12.88 -0.55 -0.92
CA PRO A 57 -12.34 0.60 -1.65
C PRO A 57 -13.39 1.31 -2.54
N SER A 58 -14.43 0.60 -2.98
CA SER A 58 -15.50 1.17 -3.81
C SER A 58 -16.36 2.18 -3.05
N LEU A 59 -16.47 2.02 -1.73
CA LEU A 59 -17.20 2.91 -0.82
C LEU A 59 -16.37 4.14 -0.42
N HIS A 60 -15.05 4.10 -0.62
CA HIS A 60 -14.10 5.10 -0.16
C HIS A 60 -13.23 5.67 -1.29
N LYS A 61 -13.82 5.97 -2.45
CA LYS A 61 -13.10 6.41 -3.68
C LYS A 61 -12.07 7.52 -3.49
N ARG A 62 -12.33 8.49 -2.61
CA ARG A 62 -11.37 9.58 -2.32
C ARG A 62 -10.15 9.05 -1.56
N LEU A 63 -10.38 8.21 -0.56
CA LEU A 63 -9.34 7.58 0.25
C LEU A 63 -8.54 6.59 -0.60
N GLN A 64 -9.23 5.81 -1.45
CA GLN A 64 -8.62 4.89 -2.40
C GLN A 64 -7.62 5.63 -3.30
N ARG A 65 -8.01 6.79 -3.84
CA ARG A 65 -7.11 7.62 -4.64
C ARG A 65 -5.89 8.10 -3.84
N GLN A 66 -6.06 8.52 -2.60
CA GLN A 66 -4.94 8.98 -1.76
C GLN A 66 -3.95 7.85 -1.42
N VAL A 67 -4.47 6.66 -1.10
CA VAL A 67 -3.63 5.47 -0.88
C VAL A 67 -2.88 5.14 -2.17
N ARG A 68 -3.58 5.06 -3.30
CA ARG A 68 -2.99 4.79 -4.60
C ARG A 68 -1.88 5.78 -4.96
N GLU A 69 -2.08 7.08 -4.75
CA GLU A 69 -1.06 8.11 -5.00
C GLU A 69 0.17 7.94 -4.10
N THR A 70 -0.03 7.57 -2.84
CA THR A 70 1.05 7.35 -1.86
C THR A 70 1.87 6.11 -2.23
N VAL A 71 1.18 5.03 -2.60
CA VAL A 71 1.79 3.81 -3.13
C VAL A 71 2.52 4.13 -4.44
N ALA A 72 1.87 4.78 -5.42
CA ALA A 72 2.49 5.11 -6.71
C ALA A 72 3.80 5.89 -6.53
N ARG A 73 3.81 6.92 -5.69
CA ARG A 73 5.04 7.68 -5.38
C ARG A 73 6.17 6.81 -4.86
N THR A 74 5.88 5.83 -4.01
CA THR A 74 6.88 4.92 -3.46
C THR A 74 7.48 4.01 -4.54
N PHE A 75 6.70 3.65 -5.57
CA PHE A 75 7.12 2.78 -6.66
C PHE A 75 7.68 3.56 -7.87
N GLU A 76 7.30 4.83 -8.05
CA GLU A 76 7.70 5.72 -9.15
C GLU A 76 9.00 6.48 -8.89
N ASP A 77 9.48 6.60 -7.64
CA ASP A 77 10.76 7.25 -7.28
C ASP A 77 12.01 6.55 -7.89
N ARG A 78 11.80 5.57 -8.78
CA ARG A 78 12.82 4.83 -9.52
C ARG A 78 12.73 4.96 -11.06
N ALA A 79 11.93 5.89 -11.59
CA ALA A 79 11.88 6.19 -13.03
C ALA A 79 12.94 7.21 -13.49
#